data_AF-A0A662YMN8-F1
#
_entry.id   AF-A0A662YMN8-F1
#
_cell.length_a   1.000
_cell.length_b   1.000
_cell.length_c   1.000
_cell.angle_alpha   90.00
_cell.angle_beta   90.00
_cell.angle_gamma   90.00
#
_symmetry.space_group_name_H-M   'P 1'
#
loop_
_entity.id
_entity.type
_entity.pdbx_description
1 polymer ?
#
loop_
_entity_poly.entity_id
_entity_poly.type
_entity_poly.pdbx_seq_one_letter_code
_entity_poly.pdbx_strand_id
1 'polypeptide(L)'
;MRGGDSGVTHEKEGFRGHQYLLEEGEFHDWRVWGGCNSELRSLHLIRADFTEPEMIMYECTEEGQEGHSLDVLEAIPDLELVEYGIMTQSIHVLNGAWIAYSNVDYSGSQYILEKGFYNSYQDWGGSDSQISSVQPIRLIQLFSEPEFRGSCLLYEDDHTAIPEAFQPQSCRVMGGSWVVYEGREYSGNLYVLGQGEYPNFATMGCPPKISIRSVKMVPLVFTEPSISLYSLECFEGREIRLDSEVQSLLSEGFNNHVLSVRVSGGVWVVCEHSNYRGRQILLETIEITNWLKFSEFNKIGSLYPVRQKRVFFHLKHRESGQYMAIQAGLEDMKSGRVVVTEQLEGMSHVWFYQDGLIKNKLAPELSLQVMGKPDNAAKVVLWSETRQPRQSWRVQPDGHILSQAFEGMTLDVKGGKTYDRDHVVVWTVSEERPSQHWDMESL
;
A
#
# COMPACT_ATOMS: atom_id res chain seq x y z
N MET A 1 8.63 20.56 -20.22
CA MET A 1 9.54 19.54 -20.80
C MET A 1 8.99 19.14 -22.17
N ARG A 2 9.82 18.65 -23.10
CA ARG A 2 9.36 17.97 -24.33
C ARG A 2 10.19 16.72 -24.49
N GLY A 3 9.54 15.56 -24.45
CA GLY A 3 10.20 14.26 -24.36
C GLY A 3 9.83 13.66 -23.02
N GLY A 4 8.70 12.95 -23.00
CA GLY A 4 8.11 12.33 -21.84
C GLY A 4 9.08 11.34 -21.23
N ASP A 5 9.75 11.77 -20.18
CA ASP A 5 10.86 11.10 -19.55
C ASP A 5 10.90 11.76 -18.16
N SER A 6 10.53 11.03 -17.10
CA SER A 6 10.47 11.56 -15.73
C SER A 6 11.86 11.91 -15.25
N GLY A 7 12.06 13.18 -14.90
CA GLY A 7 13.37 13.65 -14.52
C GLY A 7 13.38 14.44 -13.22
N VAL A 8 14.43 14.20 -12.45
CA VAL A 8 14.78 15.01 -11.30
C VAL A 8 15.29 16.34 -11.81
N THR A 9 14.52 17.39 -11.56
CA THR A 9 15.01 18.75 -11.77
C THR A 9 15.75 19.25 -10.56
N HIS A 10 16.76 20.07 -10.84
CA HIS A 10 17.66 20.59 -9.85
C HIS A 10 17.69 22.11 -9.92
N GLU A 11 17.71 22.75 -8.77
CA GLU A 11 17.79 24.21 -8.64
C GLU A 11 19.04 24.81 -9.32
N LYS A 12 20.17 24.10 -9.32
CA LYS A 12 21.46 24.56 -9.85
C LYS A 12 21.92 23.74 -11.05
N GLU A 13 22.88 24.29 -11.80
CA GLU A 13 23.51 23.59 -12.92
C GLU A 13 24.31 22.37 -12.44
N GLY A 14 24.43 21.36 -13.30
CA GLY A 14 25.25 20.17 -13.03
C GLY A 14 24.67 19.21 -12.00
N PHE A 15 23.34 19.10 -11.92
CA PHE A 15 22.58 18.22 -11.00
C PHE A 15 22.86 18.52 -9.53
N ARG A 16 22.74 19.79 -9.14
CA ARG A 16 23.02 20.26 -7.77
C ARG A 16 21.90 21.14 -7.22
N GLY A 17 21.83 21.27 -5.90
CA GLY A 17 20.80 22.05 -5.22
C GLY A 17 19.54 21.23 -4.97
N HIS A 18 18.44 21.89 -4.60
CA HIS A 18 17.19 21.19 -4.28
C HIS A 18 16.69 20.39 -5.49
N GLN A 19 16.24 19.17 -5.20
CA GLN A 19 15.73 18.22 -6.17
C GLN A 19 14.21 18.23 -6.14
N TYR A 20 13.60 18.22 -7.33
CA TYR A 20 12.15 18.11 -7.49
C TYR A 20 11.84 17.07 -8.53
N LEU A 21 10.98 16.13 -8.15
CA LEU A 21 10.37 15.19 -9.07
C LEU A 21 9.28 15.93 -9.85
N LEU A 22 9.45 16.03 -11.16
CA LEU A 22 8.48 16.72 -12.01
C LEU A 22 7.86 15.76 -13.03
N GLU A 23 6.53 15.83 -13.12
CA GLU A 23 5.77 15.22 -14.21
C GLU A 23 5.85 16.06 -15.50
N GLU A 24 5.46 15.47 -16.63
CA GLU A 24 5.27 16.22 -17.87
C GLU A 24 4.02 17.11 -17.76
N GLY A 25 4.21 18.42 -17.51
CA GLY A 25 3.11 19.37 -17.37
C GLY A 25 3.51 20.83 -17.61
N GLU A 26 2.50 21.70 -17.75
CA GLU A 26 2.67 23.16 -17.78
C GLU A 26 2.55 23.74 -16.36
N PHE A 27 3.68 23.93 -15.72
CA PHE A 27 3.76 24.54 -14.39
C PHE A 27 3.81 26.07 -14.52
N HIS A 28 2.75 26.72 -14.09
CA HIS A 28 2.60 28.18 -14.18
C HIS A 28 3.27 28.92 -13.01
N ASP A 29 3.52 28.23 -11.90
CA ASP A 29 4.16 28.76 -10.69
C ASP A 29 4.99 27.64 -10.03
N TRP A 30 6.14 27.99 -9.46
CA TRP A 30 7.03 27.06 -8.77
C TRP A 30 6.42 26.45 -7.51
N ARG A 31 5.40 27.09 -6.94
CA ARG A 31 4.64 26.52 -5.81
C ARG A 31 3.85 25.27 -6.22
N VAL A 32 3.51 25.12 -7.50
CA VAL A 32 2.74 23.99 -8.01
C VAL A 32 3.55 22.70 -7.98
N TRP A 33 4.87 22.79 -8.13
CA TRP A 33 5.79 21.66 -8.01
C TRP A 33 6.51 21.59 -6.65
N GLY A 34 6.02 22.31 -5.63
CA GLY A 34 6.64 22.31 -4.30
C GLY A 34 8.04 22.94 -4.25
N GLY A 35 8.35 23.85 -5.17
CA GLY A 35 9.67 24.46 -5.31
C GLY A 35 10.04 25.31 -4.09
N CYS A 36 11.33 25.41 -3.77
CA CYS A 36 11.83 26.40 -2.80
C CYS A 36 11.96 27.79 -3.47
N ASN A 37 12.11 27.81 -4.79
CA ASN A 37 12.13 29.01 -5.63
C ASN A 37 11.77 28.64 -7.09
N SER A 38 11.85 29.64 -7.98
CA SER A 38 11.56 29.47 -9.42
C SER A 38 12.73 28.95 -10.26
N GLU A 39 13.88 28.62 -9.65
CA GLU A 39 15.08 28.23 -10.38
C GLU A 39 15.08 26.71 -10.64
N LEU A 40 15.14 26.33 -11.92
CA LEU A 40 15.42 24.96 -12.36
C LEU A 40 16.48 25.03 -13.45
N ARG A 41 17.66 24.47 -13.18
CA ARG A 41 18.84 24.66 -14.03
C ARG A 41 19.48 23.38 -14.54
N SER A 42 19.09 22.22 -14.04
CA SER A 42 19.46 20.94 -14.65
C SER A 42 18.40 19.86 -14.43
N LEU A 43 18.38 18.85 -15.30
CA LEU A 43 17.36 17.78 -15.36
C LEU A 43 18.04 16.46 -15.74
N HIS A 44 17.84 15.40 -14.96
CA HIS A 44 18.21 14.05 -15.40
C HIS A 44 17.08 13.05 -15.16
N LEU A 45 17.11 11.99 -15.95
CA LEU A 45 16.12 10.91 -15.95
C LEU A 45 16.31 9.91 -14.83
N ILE A 46 15.21 9.49 -14.19
CA ILE A 46 15.27 8.46 -13.15
C ILE A 46 15.54 7.09 -13.76
N ARG A 47 16.65 6.46 -13.34
CA ARG A 47 17.01 5.08 -13.68
C ARG A 47 16.89 4.18 -12.46
N ALA A 48 15.71 3.62 -12.27
CA ALA A 48 15.50 2.59 -11.25
C ALA A 48 15.25 1.21 -11.86
N ASP A 49 15.69 0.19 -11.14
CA ASP A 49 15.38 -1.21 -11.41
C ASP A 49 14.01 -1.57 -10.80
N PHE A 50 13.29 -2.45 -11.50
CA PHE A 50 11.88 -2.80 -11.21
C PHE A 50 11.76 -3.94 -10.19
N THR A 51 12.82 -4.13 -9.41
CA THR A 51 12.92 -5.09 -8.32
C THR A 51 12.30 -4.51 -7.05
N GLU A 52 12.01 -5.37 -6.07
CA GLU A 52 11.44 -4.91 -4.81
C GLU A 52 12.32 -3.84 -4.19
N PRO A 53 11.76 -2.68 -3.79
CA PRO A 53 12.57 -1.58 -3.31
C PRO A 53 13.36 -2.02 -2.10
N GLU A 54 14.68 -1.84 -2.16
CA GLU A 54 15.60 -2.25 -1.12
C GLU A 54 16.76 -1.27 -1.09
N MET A 55 17.05 -0.73 0.09
CA MET A 55 18.26 0.04 0.31
C MET A 55 18.82 -0.23 1.69
N ILE A 56 20.11 -0.02 1.86
CA ILE A 56 20.79 -0.09 3.15
C ILE A 56 21.24 1.32 3.49
N MET A 57 20.83 1.83 4.63
CA MET A 57 21.32 3.11 5.15
C MET A 57 22.37 2.81 6.24
N TYR A 58 23.41 3.64 6.33
CA TYR A 58 24.46 3.53 7.37
C TYR A 58 24.50 4.80 8.22
N GLU A 59 24.30 4.65 9.52
CA GLU A 59 24.27 5.77 10.47
C GLU A 59 25.67 6.38 10.68
N CYS A 60 25.73 7.70 10.87
CA CYS A 60 26.92 8.38 11.36
C CYS A 60 27.13 8.11 12.85
N THR A 61 28.22 7.45 13.22
CA THR A 61 28.67 7.33 14.61
C THR A 61 29.80 8.31 14.96
N GLU A 62 29.93 8.62 16.26
CA GLU A 62 31.12 9.30 16.77
C GLU A 62 32.36 8.38 16.69
N GLU A 63 33.54 9.00 16.60
CA GLU A 63 34.81 8.38 16.18
C GLU A 63 35.10 6.98 16.78
N GLY A 64 35.01 5.95 15.94
CA GLY A 64 35.55 4.60 16.19
C GLY A 64 34.55 3.47 16.41
N GLN A 65 33.23 3.73 16.36
CA GLN A 65 32.20 2.68 16.37
C GLN A 65 31.72 2.37 14.96
N GLU A 66 31.48 1.09 14.63
CA GLU A 66 30.77 0.72 13.39
C GLU A 66 29.32 1.24 13.49
N GLY A 67 28.93 2.14 12.59
CA GLY A 67 27.57 2.67 12.53
C GLY A 67 26.54 1.59 12.24
N HIS A 68 25.35 1.73 12.84
CA HIS A 68 24.26 0.81 12.60
C HIS A 68 23.84 0.88 11.13
N SER A 69 23.76 -0.28 10.48
CA SER A 69 23.17 -0.40 9.15
C SER A 69 21.69 -0.75 9.27
N LEU A 70 20.84 -0.05 8.53
CA LEU A 70 19.40 -0.30 8.45
C LEU A 70 19.04 -0.78 7.04
N ASP A 71 18.53 -2.01 6.95
CA ASP A 71 17.89 -2.52 5.74
C ASP A 71 16.48 -1.92 5.63
N VAL A 72 16.26 -1.11 4.60
CA VAL A 72 15.00 -0.43 4.31
C VAL A 72 14.36 -1.08 3.08
N LEU A 73 13.26 -1.78 3.31
CA LEU A 73 12.47 -2.46 2.28
C LEU A 73 11.13 -1.77 1.98
N GLU A 74 10.74 -0.85 2.86
CA GLU A 74 9.41 -0.22 2.86
C GLU A 74 9.52 1.25 3.29
N ALA A 75 8.42 2.00 3.17
CA ALA A 75 8.38 3.37 3.64
C ALA A 75 8.59 3.44 5.16
N ILE A 76 9.42 4.38 5.60
CA ILE A 76 9.68 4.69 7.01
C ILE A 76 9.40 6.18 7.22
N PRO A 77 8.33 6.54 7.96
CA PRO A 77 7.95 7.92 8.19
C PRO A 77 8.83 8.61 9.23
N ASP A 78 9.54 7.85 10.07
CA ASP A 78 10.49 8.39 11.04
C ASP A 78 11.58 7.35 11.33
N LEU A 79 12.83 7.71 11.00
CA LEU A 79 14.00 6.86 11.15
C LEU A 79 14.47 6.73 12.60
N GLU A 80 14.20 7.70 13.48
CA GLU A 80 14.54 7.59 14.90
C GLU A 80 13.76 6.47 15.56
N LEU A 81 12.52 6.27 15.12
CA LEU A 81 11.66 5.25 15.69
C LEU A 81 12.14 3.81 15.33
N VAL A 82 12.92 3.63 14.24
CA VAL A 82 13.59 2.34 13.92
C VAL A 82 15.00 2.23 14.48
N GLU A 83 15.35 3.06 15.48
CA GLU A 83 16.64 3.05 16.17
C GLU A 83 17.86 3.31 15.25
N TYR A 84 17.63 3.97 14.12
CA TYR A 84 18.68 4.32 13.15
C TYR A 84 19.21 5.75 13.32
N GLY A 85 18.52 6.58 14.10
CA GLY A 85 18.85 8.01 14.27
C GLY A 85 18.51 8.86 13.04
N ILE A 86 18.91 10.13 13.06
CA ILE A 86 18.66 11.10 11.97
C ILE A 86 19.89 11.42 11.12
N MET A 87 21.07 10.95 11.53
CA MET A 87 22.33 11.27 10.87
C MET A 87 22.77 10.12 9.98
N THR A 88 22.56 10.26 8.68
CA THR A 88 22.94 9.24 7.69
C THR A 88 24.33 9.53 7.13
N GLN A 89 25.24 8.56 7.29
CA GLN A 89 26.58 8.61 6.73
C GLN A 89 26.56 8.28 5.24
N SER A 90 25.98 7.14 4.87
CA SER A 90 25.94 6.66 3.50
C SER A 90 24.68 5.86 3.23
N ILE A 91 24.32 5.73 1.95
CA ILE A 91 23.15 4.99 1.50
C ILE A 91 23.54 4.11 0.33
N HIS A 92 23.18 2.85 0.39
CA HIS A 92 23.28 1.91 -0.71
C HIS A 92 21.89 1.53 -1.20
N VAL A 93 21.44 2.13 -2.30
CA VAL A 93 20.20 1.70 -2.95
C VAL A 93 20.51 0.45 -3.77
N LEU A 94 20.04 -0.70 -3.28
CA LEU A 94 20.22 -1.99 -3.93
C LEU A 94 19.22 -2.17 -5.07
N ASN A 95 17.96 -1.77 -4.83
CA ASN A 95 16.83 -1.94 -5.72
C ASN A 95 15.79 -0.79 -5.57
N GLY A 96 15.11 -0.46 -6.66
CA GLY A 96 14.06 0.56 -6.73
C GLY A 96 14.60 2.00 -6.82
N ALA A 97 13.66 2.95 -6.78
CA ALA A 97 13.95 4.35 -6.49
C ALA A 97 13.29 4.73 -5.17
N TRP A 98 13.95 5.62 -4.45
CA TRP A 98 13.53 6.09 -3.14
C TRP A 98 13.50 7.61 -3.12
N ILE A 99 12.65 8.15 -2.26
CA ILE A 99 12.71 9.55 -1.85
C ILE A 99 13.10 9.56 -0.37
N ALA A 100 14.22 10.20 -0.07
CA ALA A 100 14.63 10.52 1.29
C ALA A 100 14.27 11.96 1.62
N TYR A 101 13.92 12.20 2.87
CA TYR A 101 13.43 13.48 3.36
C TYR A 101 14.21 13.93 4.58
N SER A 102 14.47 15.23 4.66
CA SER A 102 15.17 15.81 5.81
C SER A 102 14.36 15.70 7.10
N ASN A 103 13.02 15.68 7.02
CA ASN A 103 12.13 15.64 8.18
C ASN A 103 11.28 14.36 8.20
N VAL A 104 10.65 14.09 9.34
CA VAL A 104 9.69 13.00 9.53
C VAL A 104 8.44 13.22 8.66
N ASP A 105 7.64 12.16 8.49
CA ASP A 105 6.39 12.14 7.75
C ASP A 105 6.52 12.66 6.31
N TYR A 106 7.63 12.30 5.64
CA TYR A 106 7.90 12.61 4.24
C TYR A 106 7.87 14.11 3.93
N SER A 107 8.42 14.92 4.85
CA SER A 107 8.38 16.37 4.78
C SER A 107 9.77 17.00 4.73
N GLY A 108 9.84 18.29 4.38
CA GLY A 108 11.11 19.01 4.25
C GLY A 108 11.79 18.83 2.89
N SER A 109 13.13 18.87 2.88
CA SER A 109 13.93 18.74 1.65
C SER A 109 13.90 17.31 1.14
N GLN A 110 13.69 17.15 -0.16
CA GLN A 110 13.58 15.84 -0.82
C GLN A 110 14.88 15.50 -1.56
N TYR A 111 15.26 14.22 -1.50
CA TYR A 111 16.42 13.66 -2.18
C TYR A 111 15.99 12.40 -2.93
N ILE A 112 16.08 12.42 -4.25
CA ILE A 112 15.74 11.25 -5.08
C ILE A 112 16.98 10.36 -5.14
N LEU A 113 16.79 9.11 -4.71
CA LEU A 113 17.85 8.10 -4.63
C LEU A 113 17.54 6.98 -5.64
N GLU A 114 18.44 6.83 -6.61
CA GLU A 114 18.43 5.76 -7.60
C GLU A 114 19.39 4.65 -7.18
N LYS A 115 19.30 3.50 -7.85
CA LYS A 115 20.22 2.40 -7.64
C LYS A 115 21.67 2.87 -7.69
N GLY A 116 22.38 2.67 -6.59
CA GLY A 116 23.75 3.16 -6.46
C GLY A 116 24.21 3.30 -5.02
N PHE A 117 25.50 3.59 -4.86
CA PHE A 117 26.11 3.87 -3.57
C PHE A 117 26.37 5.37 -3.43
N TYR A 118 25.79 5.96 -2.40
CA TYR A 118 25.95 7.35 -2.00
C TYR A 118 26.79 7.39 -0.73
N ASN A 119 28.03 7.88 -0.82
CA ASN A 119 29.02 7.81 0.26
C ASN A 119 28.82 8.86 1.34
N SER A 120 28.14 9.95 1.02
CA SER A 120 27.94 11.10 1.91
C SER A 120 26.81 11.98 1.41
N TYR A 121 26.40 12.94 2.23
CA TYR A 121 25.29 13.81 1.90
C TYR A 121 25.43 14.63 0.63
N GLN A 122 26.67 14.93 0.22
CA GLN A 122 26.90 15.61 -1.04
C GLN A 122 26.52 14.73 -2.24
N ASP A 123 26.60 13.41 -2.13
CA ASP A 123 26.27 12.48 -3.22
C ASP A 123 24.76 12.46 -3.50
N TRP A 124 23.91 12.54 -2.47
CA TRP A 124 22.45 12.68 -2.64
C TRP A 124 21.97 14.13 -2.74
N GLY A 125 22.89 15.10 -2.81
CA GLY A 125 22.57 16.52 -3.00
C GLY A 125 22.04 17.23 -1.74
N GLY A 126 22.23 16.65 -0.56
CA GLY A 126 21.90 17.25 0.73
C GLY A 126 22.80 18.44 1.12
N SER A 127 22.30 19.29 2.02
CA SER A 127 23.10 20.31 2.72
C SER A 127 23.84 19.74 3.92
N ASP A 128 23.34 18.65 4.46
CA ASP A 128 23.78 17.94 5.64
C ASP A 128 23.36 16.47 5.53
N SER A 129 23.82 15.67 6.49
CA SER A 129 23.53 14.23 6.59
C SER A 129 22.17 13.92 7.21
N GLN A 130 21.29 14.91 7.41
CA GLN A 130 20.01 14.68 8.05
C GLN A 130 19.04 14.00 7.10
N ILE A 131 18.63 12.79 7.45
CA ILE A 131 17.51 12.09 6.83
C ILE A 131 16.66 11.56 7.96
N SER A 132 15.37 11.89 7.94
CA SER A 132 14.45 11.51 9.01
C SER A 132 13.29 10.66 8.50
N SER A 133 13.01 10.63 7.19
CA SER A 133 12.05 9.69 6.61
C SER A 133 12.41 9.31 5.18
N VAL A 134 11.95 8.14 4.74
CA VAL A 134 12.28 7.55 3.43
C VAL A 134 11.10 6.76 2.89
N GLN A 135 10.79 6.87 1.60
CA GLN A 135 9.75 6.03 0.98
C GLN A 135 10.15 5.57 -0.43
N PRO A 136 9.74 4.35 -0.83
CA PRO A 136 9.93 3.89 -2.19
C PRO A 136 8.96 4.61 -3.13
N ILE A 137 9.42 4.90 -4.34
CA ILE A 137 8.58 5.55 -5.36
C ILE A 137 7.58 4.53 -5.92
N ARG A 138 6.27 4.78 -5.74
CA ARG A 138 5.17 3.96 -6.26
C ARG A 138 4.50 4.65 -7.44
N LEU A 139 4.96 4.32 -8.65
CA LEU A 139 4.44 4.93 -9.87
C LEU A 139 4.22 3.91 -10.99
N ILE A 140 3.41 4.29 -11.96
CA ILE A 140 3.36 3.65 -13.27
C ILE A 140 3.91 4.60 -14.33
N GLN A 141 4.83 4.09 -15.13
CA GLN A 141 5.39 4.78 -16.28
C GLN A 141 4.87 4.11 -17.56
N LEU A 142 4.09 4.84 -18.35
CA LEU A 142 3.53 4.38 -19.61
C LEU A 142 4.41 4.87 -20.77
N PHE A 143 4.66 4.05 -21.77
CA PHE A 143 5.50 4.40 -22.94
C PHE A 143 4.71 4.28 -24.23
N SER A 144 4.92 5.23 -25.15
CA SER A 144 4.23 5.29 -26.43
C SER A 144 4.65 4.20 -27.43
N GLU A 145 5.79 3.55 -27.22
CA GLU A 145 6.29 2.45 -28.05
C GLU A 145 6.60 1.19 -27.21
N PRO A 146 6.69 0.00 -27.83
CA PRO A 146 7.16 -1.21 -27.17
C PRO A 146 8.61 -1.09 -26.67
N GLU A 147 9.02 -1.99 -25.77
CA GLU A 147 10.37 -2.05 -25.19
C GLU A 147 10.81 -0.75 -24.50
N PHE A 148 9.84 -0.05 -23.88
CA PHE A 148 10.06 1.18 -23.10
C PHE A 148 10.65 2.33 -23.93
N ARG A 149 10.16 2.51 -25.15
CA ARG A 149 10.64 3.53 -26.10
C ARG A 149 9.61 4.64 -26.36
N GLY A 150 10.06 5.66 -27.09
CA GLY A 150 9.25 6.82 -27.46
C GLY A 150 9.06 7.78 -26.29
N SER A 151 8.03 8.62 -26.35
CA SER A 151 7.58 9.43 -25.20
C SER A 151 6.99 8.54 -24.10
N CYS A 152 7.11 8.96 -22.85
CA CYS A 152 6.50 8.32 -21.70
C CYS A 152 5.65 9.29 -20.84
N LEU A 153 4.72 8.75 -20.07
CA LEU A 153 3.94 9.49 -19.07
C LEU A 153 4.12 8.81 -17.71
N LEU A 154 4.13 9.62 -16.66
CA LEU A 154 4.26 9.18 -15.28
C LEU A 154 2.97 9.43 -14.53
N TYR A 155 2.56 8.47 -13.70
CA TYR A 155 1.43 8.62 -12.81
C TYR A 155 1.77 8.05 -11.43
N GLU A 156 1.59 8.87 -10.39
CA GLU A 156 1.73 8.50 -8.97
C GLU A 156 0.37 8.23 -8.32
N ASP A 157 -0.70 8.80 -8.90
CA ASP A 157 -2.08 8.69 -8.42
C ASP A 157 -3.06 8.17 -9.49
N ASP A 158 -4.34 8.13 -9.15
CA ASP A 158 -5.42 7.80 -10.07
C ASP A 158 -5.61 8.88 -11.15
N HIS A 159 -5.64 8.49 -12.43
CA HIS A 159 -5.93 9.41 -13.55
C HIS A 159 -7.09 8.92 -14.40
N THR A 160 -8.17 9.71 -14.42
CA THR A 160 -9.41 9.44 -15.15
C THR A 160 -9.26 9.52 -16.67
N ALA A 161 -8.23 10.19 -17.18
CA ALA A 161 -7.97 10.29 -18.60
C ALA A 161 -6.47 10.44 -18.90
N ILE A 162 -5.97 9.62 -19.83
CA ILE A 162 -4.67 9.78 -20.48
C ILE A 162 -4.85 10.71 -21.69
N PRO A 163 -3.89 11.63 -21.97
CA PRO A 163 -3.94 12.51 -23.13
C PRO A 163 -4.24 11.75 -24.43
N GLU A 164 -5.18 12.24 -25.25
CA GLU A 164 -5.63 11.54 -26.46
C GLU A 164 -4.50 11.22 -27.45
N ALA A 165 -3.54 12.14 -27.54
CA ALA A 165 -2.37 12.05 -28.41
C ALA A 165 -1.37 10.97 -27.96
N PHE A 166 -1.44 10.54 -26.70
CA PHE A 166 -0.56 9.52 -26.15
C PHE A 166 -1.24 8.15 -26.21
N GLN A 167 -0.53 7.17 -26.79
CA GLN A 167 -1.02 5.79 -26.92
C GLN A 167 -0.02 4.84 -26.27
N PRO A 168 -0.27 4.42 -25.02
CA PRO A 168 0.61 3.49 -24.32
C PRO A 168 0.71 2.15 -25.06
N GLN A 169 1.93 1.63 -25.23
CA GLN A 169 2.24 0.33 -25.84
C GLN A 169 3.14 -0.56 -24.96
N SER A 170 3.84 0.03 -23.99
CA SER A 170 4.56 -0.69 -22.94
C SER A 170 4.47 0.10 -21.63
N CYS A 171 4.73 -0.54 -20.49
CA CYS A 171 4.74 0.15 -19.21
C CYS A 171 5.67 -0.48 -18.17
N ARG A 172 5.99 0.32 -17.17
CA ARG A 172 6.76 -0.08 -15.99
C ARG A 172 5.99 0.29 -14.74
N VAL A 173 5.81 -0.68 -13.86
CA VAL A 173 5.15 -0.47 -12.56
C VAL A 173 6.23 -0.56 -11.48
N MET A 174 6.56 0.58 -10.88
CA MET A 174 7.63 0.70 -9.87
C MET A 174 7.16 0.24 -8.48
N GLY A 175 5.87 0.38 -8.18
CA GLY A 175 5.32 -0.03 -6.90
C GLY A 175 3.80 -0.11 -6.89
N GLY A 176 3.28 -0.94 -5.99
CA GLY A 176 1.85 -1.22 -5.88
C GLY A 176 1.32 -2.14 -6.98
N SER A 177 0.00 -2.22 -7.07
CA SER A 177 -0.71 -2.82 -8.20
C SER A 177 -1.58 -1.75 -8.85
N TRP A 178 -1.57 -1.70 -10.16
CA TRP A 178 -2.27 -0.71 -10.97
C TRP A 178 -3.28 -1.40 -11.88
N VAL A 179 -4.31 -0.66 -12.27
CA VAL A 179 -5.29 -1.09 -13.25
C VAL A 179 -5.28 -0.12 -14.41
N VAL A 180 -5.04 -0.64 -15.60
CA VAL A 180 -5.16 0.12 -16.85
C VAL A 180 -6.52 -0.19 -17.48
N TYR A 181 -7.20 0.84 -17.97
CA TYR A 181 -8.53 0.72 -18.58
C TYR A 181 -8.51 1.15 -20.04
N GLU A 182 -9.33 0.51 -20.87
CA GLU A 182 -9.50 0.89 -22.27
C GLU A 182 -10.30 2.19 -22.46
N GLY A 183 -11.18 2.51 -21.51
CA GLY A 183 -12.01 3.71 -21.51
C GLY A 183 -11.50 4.79 -20.54
N ARG A 184 -12.08 5.98 -20.67
CA ARG A 184 -11.91 7.06 -19.69
C ARG A 184 -12.76 6.79 -18.47
N GLU A 185 -12.47 7.50 -17.38
CA GLU A 185 -13.23 7.41 -16.13
C GLU A 185 -13.35 5.95 -15.66
N TYR A 186 -12.29 5.16 -15.85
CA TYR A 186 -12.20 3.76 -15.44
C TYR A 186 -13.25 2.84 -16.09
N SER A 187 -13.61 3.13 -17.35
CA SER A 187 -14.60 2.36 -18.11
C SER A 187 -13.97 1.36 -19.10
N GLY A 188 -14.78 0.43 -19.61
CA GLY A 188 -14.36 -0.57 -20.59
C GLY A 188 -13.60 -1.75 -19.97
N ASN A 189 -12.87 -2.49 -20.79
CA ASN A 189 -12.05 -3.60 -20.30
C ASN A 189 -10.90 -3.04 -19.44
N LEU A 190 -10.54 -3.81 -18.41
CA LEU A 190 -9.46 -3.51 -17.49
C LEU A 190 -8.40 -4.60 -17.48
N TYR A 191 -7.18 -4.23 -17.11
CA TYR A 191 -6.06 -5.16 -16.94
C TYR A 191 -5.27 -4.78 -15.70
N VAL A 192 -5.06 -5.74 -14.80
CA VAL A 192 -4.35 -5.54 -13.53
C VAL A 192 -2.87 -5.82 -13.73
N LEU A 193 -2.03 -4.84 -13.35
CA LEU A 193 -0.59 -4.86 -13.50
C LEU A 193 0.04 -4.76 -12.11
N GLY A 194 0.74 -5.82 -11.70
CA GLY A 194 1.57 -5.78 -10.50
C GLY A 194 2.88 -5.03 -10.75
N GLN A 195 3.71 -4.92 -9.72
CA GLN A 195 5.08 -4.42 -9.87
C GLN A 195 5.86 -5.24 -10.92
N GLY A 196 6.54 -4.55 -11.84
CA GLY A 196 7.36 -5.17 -12.87
C GLY A 196 7.45 -4.42 -14.20
N GLU A 197 8.14 -5.04 -15.15
CA GLU A 197 8.35 -4.54 -16.51
C GLU A 197 7.44 -5.21 -17.52
N TYR A 198 6.73 -4.39 -18.32
CA TYR A 198 5.80 -4.86 -19.33
C TYR A 198 6.18 -4.32 -20.72
N PRO A 199 7.10 -4.98 -21.45
CA PRO A 199 7.65 -4.43 -22.69
C PRO A 199 6.65 -4.34 -23.85
N ASN A 200 5.47 -4.95 -23.75
CA ASN A 200 4.44 -4.91 -24.78
C ASN A 200 3.06 -5.32 -24.21
N PHE A 201 2.00 -5.12 -24.99
CA PHE A 201 0.64 -5.53 -24.60
C PHE A 201 0.51 -7.00 -24.16
N ALA A 202 1.28 -7.92 -24.76
CA ALA A 202 1.15 -9.34 -24.43
C ALA A 202 1.60 -9.63 -22.99
N THR A 203 2.68 -8.98 -22.52
CA THR A 203 3.11 -9.11 -21.12
C THR A 203 2.16 -8.39 -20.16
N MET A 204 1.49 -7.32 -20.60
CA MET A 204 0.42 -6.64 -19.85
C MET A 204 -0.88 -7.45 -19.76
N GLY A 205 -0.98 -8.61 -20.44
CA GLY A 205 -2.23 -9.36 -20.56
C GLY A 205 -3.28 -8.69 -21.44
N CYS A 206 -2.89 -7.66 -22.19
CA CYS A 206 -3.73 -6.88 -23.07
C CYS A 206 -3.80 -7.51 -24.49
N PRO A 207 -4.96 -7.50 -25.16
CA PRO A 207 -5.05 -7.77 -26.59
C PRO A 207 -4.19 -6.79 -27.41
N PRO A 208 -3.74 -7.17 -28.61
CA PRO A 208 -2.97 -6.26 -29.44
C PRO A 208 -3.82 -5.06 -29.88
N LYS A 209 -3.21 -3.86 -29.85
CA LYS A 209 -3.79 -2.59 -30.37
C LYS A 209 -4.98 -2.05 -29.58
N ILE A 210 -5.12 -2.39 -28.30
CA ILE A 210 -6.06 -1.67 -27.43
C ILE A 210 -5.56 -0.24 -27.20
N SER A 211 -6.48 0.66 -26.83
CA SER A 211 -6.12 2.01 -26.39
C SER A 211 -6.29 2.09 -24.88
N ILE A 212 -5.21 2.25 -24.13
CA ILE A 212 -5.29 2.51 -22.69
C ILE A 212 -5.62 4.00 -22.50
N ARG A 213 -6.66 4.30 -21.71
CA ARG A 213 -7.25 5.65 -21.58
C ARG A 213 -7.40 6.15 -20.17
N SER A 214 -7.29 5.31 -19.15
CA SER A 214 -7.24 5.74 -17.75
C SER A 214 -6.45 4.72 -16.93
N VAL A 215 -5.92 5.17 -15.78
CA VAL A 215 -5.15 4.34 -14.85
C VAL A 215 -5.61 4.59 -13.42
N LYS A 216 -5.66 3.52 -12.63
CA LYS A 216 -6.07 3.57 -11.23
C LYS A 216 -5.17 2.69 -10.39
N MET A 217 -4.79 3.12 -9.21
CA MET A 217 -4.18 2.25 -8.22
C MET A 217 -5.22 1.26 -7.67
N VAL A 218 -4.79 0.03 -7.39
CA VAL A 218 -5.62 -0.92 -6.65
C VAL A 218 -5.65 -0.48 -5.19
N PRO A 219 -6.83 -0.28 -4.57
CA PRO A 219 -6.92 0.18 -3.20
C PRO A 219 -6.36 -0.85 -2.22
N LEU A 220 -5.84 -0.34 -1.11
CA LEU A 220 -5.48 -1.15 0.05
C LEU A 220 -6.74 -1.60 0.78
N VAL A 221 -6.80 -2.87 1.15
CA VAL A 221 -7.87 -3.43 1.96
C VAL A 221 -7.25 -4.20 3.11
N PHE A 222 -7.86 -4.13 4.28
CA PHE A 222 -7.31 -4.74 5.49
C PHE A 222 -8.20 -5.91 5.90
N THR A 223 -8.30 -6.86 4.97
CA THR A 223 -9.15 -8.04 5.06
C THR A 223 -8.44 -9.23 4.44
N GLU A 224 -8.60 -10.42 5.00
CA GLU A 224 -8.12 -11.65 4.36
C GLU A 224 -8.89 -11.90 3.05
N PRO A 225 -8.22 -12.37 1.98
CA PRO A 225 -8.90 -12.73 0.75
C PRO A 225 -9.96 -13.80 0.99
N SER A 226 -11.19 -13.51 0.57
CA SER A 226 -12.30 -14.45 0.64
C SER A 226 -13.33 -14.14 -0.42
N ILE A 227 -13.57 -15.10 -1.31
CA ILE A 227 -14.58 -15.04 -2.36
C ILE A 227 -15.41 -16.32 -2.36
N SER A 228 -16.71 -16.17 -2.56
CA SER A 228 -17.67 -17.27 -2.67
C SER A 228 -18.35 -17.22 -4.03
N LEU A 229 -18.30 -18.33 -4.75
CA LEU A 229 -18.92 -18.52 -6.07
C LEU A 229 -20.10 -19.48 -5.93
N TYR A 230 -21.26 -19.10 -6.46
CA TYR A 230 -22.50 -19.86 -6.31
C TYR A 230 -23.02 -20.37 -7.65
N SER A 231 -23.55 -21.59 -7.63
CA SER A 231 -24.11 -22.24 -8.82
C SER A 231 -25.44 -21.66 -9.29
N LEU A 232 -26.14 -20.91 -8.43
CA LEU A 232 -27.42 -20.26 -8.73
C LEU A 232 -27.32 -18.74 -8.44
N GLU A 233 -28.31 -17.99 -8.91
CA GLU A 233 -28.45 -16.56 -8.60
C GLU A 233 -28.77 -16.35 -7.12
N CYS A 234 -28.62 -15.12 -6.63
CA CYS A 234 -28.98 -14.73 -5.25
C CYS A 234 -28.30 -15.56 -4.15
N PHE A 235 -27.08 -16.04 -4.39
CA PHE A 235 -26.26 -16.81 -3.44
C PHE A 235 -26.83 -18.18 -3.07
N GLU A 236 -27.59 -18.79 -3.99
CA GLU A 236 -28.19 -20.11 -3.79
C GLU A 236 -27.37 -21.26 -4.42
N GLY A 237 -27.77 -22.49 -4.07
CA GLY A 237 -27.20 -23.71 -4.61
C GLY A 237 -25.84 -24.07 -4.01
N ARG A 238 -24.99 -24.72 -4.81
CA ARG A 238 -23.64 -25.12 -4.37
C ARG A 238 -22.73 -23.90 -4.30
N GLU A 239 -22.09 -23.72 -3.15
CA GLU A 239 -21.10 -22.69 -2.89
C GLU A 239 -19.68 -23.26 -3.03
N ILE A 240 -18.79 -22.47 -3.64
CA ILE A 240 -17.35 -22.71 -3.70
C ILE A 240 -16.71 -21.52 -2.99
N ARG A 241 -16.09 -21.76 -1.83
CA ARG A 241 -15.33 -20.73 -1.09
C ARG A 241 -13.87 -20.85 -1.43
N LEU A 242 -13.25 -19.71 -1.75
CA LEU A 242 -11.85 -19.61 -2.14
C LEU A 242 -11.19 -18.47 -1.36
N ASP A 243 -9.97 -18.72 -0.91
CA ASP A 243 -9.10 -17.80 -0.16
C ASP A 243 -7.75 -17.56 -0.87
N SER A 244 -7.53 -18.25 -1.97
CA SER A 244 -6.27 -18.30 -2.70
C SER A 244 -6.51 -18.33 -4.22
N GLU A 245 -5.44 -18.14 -4.98
CA GLU A 245 -5.48 -18.13 -6.44
C GLU A 245 -5.88 -19.50 -7.03
N VAL A 246 -6.70 -19.49 -8.08
CA VAL A 246 -7.12 -20.68 -8.83
C VAL A 246 -6.84 -20.48 -10.30
N GLN A 247 -5.86 -21.22 -10.82
CA GLN A 247 -5.46 -21.17 -12.23
C GLN A 247 -6.53 -21.72 -13.17
N SER A 248 -7.35 -22.68 -12.74
CA SER A 248 -8.46 -23.19 -13.55
C SER A 248 -9.52 -23.86 -12.67
N LEU A 249 -10.72 -23.26 -12.60
CA LEU A 249 -11.84 -23.85 -11.84
C LEU A 249 -12.17 -25.27 -12.30
N LEU A 250 -12.09 -25.53 -13.61
CA LEU A 250 -12.35 -26.85 -14.17
C LEU A 250 -11.30 -27.90 -13.76
N SER A 251 -10.02 -27.54 -13.63
CA SER A 251 -8.99 -28.51 -13.23
C SER A 251 -9.08 -28.86 -11.75
N GLU A 252 -9.53 -27.92 -10.93
CA GLU A 252 -9.88 -28.13 -9.51
C GLU A 252 -11.20 -28.91 -9.34
N GLY A 253 -11.88 -29.27 -10.43
CA GLY A 253 -13.13 -30.05 -10.40
C GLY A 253 -14.38 -29.23 -10.08
N PHE A 254 -14.29 -27.91 -10.14
CA PHE A 254 -15.43 -27.00 -9.95
C PHE A 254 -16.21 -26.78 -11.24
N ASN A 255 -17.49 -26.43 -11.10
CA ASN A 255 -18.27 -25.90 -12.21
C ASN A 255 -17.89 -24.42 -12.42
N ASN A 256 -17.55 -24.06 -13.65
CA ASN A 256 -17.20 -22.70 -14.04
C ASN A 256 -18.39 -21.83 -14.45
N HIS A 257 -19.61 -22.40 -14.52
CA HIS A 257 -20.85 -21.64 -14.74
C HIS A 257 -21.36 -21.09 -13.41
N VAL A 258 -20.77 -19.96 -13.02
CA VAL A 258 -21.11 -19.23 -11.79
C VAL A 258 -22.24 -18.25 -12.08
N LEU A 259 -23.27 -18.23 -11.23
CA LEU A 259 -24.46 -17.38 -11.42
C LEU A 259 -24.58 -16.26 -10.38
N SER A 260 -23.94 -16.37 -9.22
CA SER A 260 -23.77 -15.26 -8.29
C SER A 260 -22.43 -15.34 -7.55
N VAL A 261 -21.91 -14.19 -7.12
CA VAL A 261 -20.58 -14.05 -6.52
C VAL A 261 -20.66 -13.14 -5.31
N ARG A 262 -20.03 -13.55 -4.20
CA ARG A 262 -19.84 -12.72 -3.01
C ARG A 262 -18.36 -12.59 -2.71
N VAL A 263 -17.82 -11.37 -2.78
CA VAL A 263 -16.48 -11.06 -2.28
C VAL A 263 -16.63 -10.56 -0.86
N SER A 264 -16.13 -11.36 0.09
CA SER A 264 -16.21 -11.05 1.52
C SER A 264 -14.95 -10.36 2.04
N GLY A 265 -13.83 -10.49 1.34
CA GLY A 265 -12.56 -9.84 1.69
C GLY A 265 -11.52 -9.98 0.59
N GLY A 266 -10.51 -9.12 0.64
CA GLY A 266 -9.49 -8.94 -0.37
C GLY A 266 -10.01 -8.18 -1.59
N VAL A 267 -9.09 -7.88 -2.50
CA VAL A 267 -9.43 -7.45 -3.87
C VAL A 267 -9.13 -8.63 -4.79
N TRP A 268 -10.10 -9.03 -5.60
CA TRP A 268 -10.01 -10.20 -6.47
C TRP A 268 -10.00 -9.81 -7.94
N VAL A 269 -9.17 -10.48 -8.72
CA VAL A 269 -9.25 -10.44 -10.18
C VAL A 269 -9.93 -11.73 -10.64
N VAL A 270 -11.04 -11.57 -11.36
CA VAL A 270 -11.80 -12.67 -11.95
C VAL A 270 -11.60 -12.66 -13.46
N CYS A 271 -11.13 -13.77 -14.01
CA CYS A 271 -10.83 -13.92 -15.43
C CYS A 271 -11.82 -14.86 -16.11
N GLU A 272 -12.26 -14.50 -17.32
CA GLU A 272 -13.21 -15.27 -18.11
C GLU A 272 -12.68 -16.66 -18.53
N HIS A 273 -11.37 -16.82 -18.65
CA HIS A 273 -10.72 -18.07 -19.07
C HIS A 273 -9.70 -18.56 -18.04
N SER A 274 -9.33 -19.83 -18.16
CA SER A 274 -8.28 -20.45 -17.35
C SER A 274 -6.91 -19.79 -17.60
N ASN A 275 -5.99 -19.99 -16.66
CA ASN A 275 -4.62 -19.47 -16.67
C ASN A 275 -4.56 -17.93 -16.74
N TYR A 276 -5.49 -17.26 -16.06
CA TYR A 276 -5.57 -15.81 -15.94
C TYR A 276 -5.72 -15.09 -17.29
N ARG A 277 -6.48 -15.69 -18.22
CA ARG A 277 -6.69 -15.18 -19.58
C ARG A 277 -8.11 -14.67 -19.80
N GLY A 278 -8.29 -13.96 -20.91
CA GLY A 278 -9.58 -13.40 -21.33
C GLY A 278 -9.85 -12.07 -20.65
N ARG A 279 -11.12 -11.63 -20.70
CA ARG A 279 -11.54 -10.42 -20.01
C ARG A 279 -11.37 -10.58 -18.49
N GLN A 280 -11.00 -9.48 -17.83
CA GLN A 280 -10.77 -9.42 -16.39
C GLN A 280 -11.79 -8.48 -15.74
N ILE A 281 -12.15 -8.76 -14.49
CA ILE A 281 -12.92 -7.87 -13.63
C ILE A 281 -12.21 -7.80 -12.28
N LEU A 282 -11.98 -6.58 -11.79
CA LEU A 282 -11.52 -6.32 -10.44
C LEU A 282 -12.73 -6.22 -9.51
N LEU A 283 -12.75 -7.00 -8.44
CA LEU A 283 -13.81 -7.02 -7.45
C LEU A 283 -13.24 -6.71 -6.07
N GLU A 284 -13.68 -5.60 -5.49
CA GLU A 284 -13.54 -5.31 -4.06
C GLU A 284 -14.66 -6.04 -3.29
N THR A 285 -14.92 -5.65 -2.04
CA THR A 285 -16.03 -6.23 -1.25
C THR A 285 -17.37 -5.90 -1.90
N ILE A 286 -18.04 -6.90 -2.46
CA ILE A 286 -19.30 -6.74 -3.20
C ILE A 286 -20.14 -8.02 -3.21
N GLU A 287 -21.46 -7.84 -3.23
CA GLU A 287 -22.45 -8.90 -3.42
C GLU A 287 -23.09 -8.80 -4.80
N ILE A 288 -22.82 -9.77 -5.67
CA ILE A 288 -23.32 -9.84 -7.05
C ILE A 288 -24.35 -10.96 -7.14
N THR A 289 -25.63 -10.58 -7.09
CA THR A 289 -26.77 -11.54 -7.12
C THR A 289 -26.98 -12.17 -8.49
N ASN A 290 -26.53 -11.53 -9.57
CA ASN A 290 -26.59 -12.07 -10.93
C ASN A 290 -25.28 -11.75 -11.66
N TRP A 291 -24.41 -12.76 -11.77
CA TRP A 291 -23.07 -12.62 -12.34
C TRP A 291 -23.12 -12.24 -13.82
N LEU A 292 -23.96 -12.89 -14.63
CA LEU A 292 -24.03 -12.63 -16.06
C LEU A 292 -24.46 -11.18 -16.36
N LYS A 293 -25.45 -10.66 -15.62
CA LYS A 293 -25.93 -9.29 -15.80
C LYS A 293 -24.89 -8.25 -15.37
N PHE A 294 -24.11 -8.55 -14.34
CA PHE A 294 -23.07 -7.65 -13.84
C PHE A 294 -21.81 -7.65 -14.70
N SER A 295 -21.33 -8.85 -15.07
CA SER A 295 -20.01 -9.06 -15.70
C SER A 295 -20.06 -9.19 -17.22
N GLU A 296 -21.21 -9.55 -17.79
CA GLU A 296 -21.33 -10.04 -19.17
C GLU A 296 -20.49 -11.30 -19.45
N PHE A 297 -20.01 -12.00 -18.41
CA PHE A 297 -19.27 -13.25 -18.52
C PHE A 297 -20.24 -14.41 -18.33
N ASN A 298 -20.18 -15.38 -19.23
CA ASN A 298 -20.97 -16.61 -19.11
C ASN A 298 -20.33 -17.65 -18.19
N LYS A 299 -19.06 -17.46 -17.82
CA LYS A 299 -18.29 -18.37 -16.98
C LYS A 299 -17.13 -17.64 -16.30
N ILE A 300 -16.63 -18.22 -15.22
CA ILE A 300 -15.37 -17.83 -14.58
C ILE A 300 -14.35 -18.93 -14.87
N GLY A 301 -13.23 -18.60 -15.49
CA GLY A 301 -12.21 -19.60 -15.81
C GLY A 301 -11.13 -19.72 -14.74
N SER A 302 -10.66 -18.58 -14.24
CA SER A 302 -9.64 -18.48 -13.21
C SER A 302 -9.83 -17.20 -12.41
N LEU A 303 -9.21 -17.15 -11.24
CA LEU A 303 -9.28 -15.98 -10.36
C LEU A 303 -8.09 -15.96 -9.40
N TYR A 304 -7.71 -14.78 -8.94
CA TYR A 304 -6.66 -14.62 -7.95
C TYR A 304 -6.89 -13.38 -7.10
N PRO A 305 -6.52 -13.40 -5.81
CA PRO A 305 -6.50 -12.19 -5.00
C PRO A 305 -5.30 -11.32 -5.42
N VAL A 306 -5.51 -10.00 -5.50
CA VAL A 306 -4.42 -9.05 -5.65
C VAL A 306 -3.59 -9.09 -4.37
N ARG A 307 -2.31 -9.46 -4.50
CA ARG A 307 -1.40 -9.53 -3.36
C ARG A 307 -1.13 -8.12 -2.86
N GLN A 308 -1.53 -7.86 -1.61
CA GLN A 308 -1.23 -6.61 -0.93
C GLN A 308 0.07 -6.80 -0.15
N LYS A 309 1.05 -5.96 -0.48
CA LYS A 309 2.29 -5.90 0.29
C LYS A 309 2.01 -5.27 1.65
N ARG A 310 2.90 -5.50 2.60
CA ARG A 310 2.83 -4.87 3.93
C ARG A 310 2.79 -3.35 3.75
N VAL A 311 1.85 -2.72 4.44
CA VAL A 311 1.72 -1.26 4.51
C VAL A 311 1.61 -0.89 5.97
N PHE A 312 2.36 0.13 6.35
CA PHE A 312 2.29 0.73 7.67
C PHE A 312 1.19 1.79 7.70
N PHE A 313 0.53 1.92 8.84
CA PHE A 313 -0.51 2.90 9.02
C PHE A 313 -0.61 3.29 10.50
N HIS A 314 -1.22 4.44 10.71
CA HIS A 314 -1.74 4.85 12.01
C HIS A 314 -3.22 4.49 12.14
N LEU A 315 -3.62 4.17 13.37
CA LEU A 315 -5.01 3.93 13.73
C LEU A 315 -5.47 5.09 14.61
N LYS A 316 -6.17 6.04 14.01
CA LYS A 316 -6.68 7.22 14.71
C LYS A 316 -8.10 6.97 15.17
N HIS A 317 -8.33 7.13 16.45
CA HIS A 317 -9.66 7.04 17.04
C HIS A 317 -10.46 8.29 16.66
N ARG A 318 -11.54 8.11 15.88
CA ARG A 318 -12.27 9.22 15.25
C ARG A 318 -12.91 10.18 16.26
N GLU A 319 -13.36 9.68 17.41
CA GLU A 319 -14.01 10.51 18.43
C GLU A 319 -13.02 11.38 19.22
N SER A 320 -11.87 10.84 19.63
CA SER A 320 -10.89 11.59 20.43
C SER A 320 -9.77 12.23 19.62
N GLY A 321 -9.56 11.83 18.36
CA GLY A 321 -8.43 12.24 17.52
C GLY A 321 -7.08 11.65 17.95
N GLN A 322 -7.08 10.77 18.94
CA GLN A 322 -5.89 10.11 19.49
C GLN A 322 -5.52 8.86 18.69
N TYR A 323 -4.27 8.42 18.80
CA TYR A 323 -3.80 7.25 18.05
C TYR A 323 -3.72 6.02 18.93
N MET A 324 -4.04 4.87 18.36
CA MET A 324 -3.78 3.58 18.98
C MET A 324 -2.27 3.37 19.09
N ALA A 325 -1.80 3.08 20.30
CA ALA A 325 -0.40 2.82 20.56
C ALA A 325 -0.23 1.69 21.58
N ILE A 326 0.98 1.12 21.61
CA ILE A 326 1.38 0.17 22.65
C ILE A 326 2.07 0.89 23.80
N GLN A 327 1.62 0.63 25.02
CA GLN A 327 2.33 1.05 26.22
C GLN A 327 3.24 -0.09 26.66
N ALA A 328 4.53 0.05 26.39
CA ALA A 328 5.56 -0.95 26.69
C ALA A 328 5.95 -0.94 28.18
N GLY A 329 6.12 -2.14 28.77
CA GLY A 329 6.99 -2.34 29.93
C GLY A 329 8.31 -2.89 29.42
N LEU A 330 9.42 -2.21 29.70
CA LEU A 330 10.76 -2.50 29.18
C LEU A 330 11.29 -3.90 29.56
N GLU A 331 12.19 -4.37 28.69
CA GLU A 331 13.18 -5.48 28.77
C GLU A 331 12.84 -6.85 28.16
N ASP A 332 11.59 -7.20 27.89
CA ASP A 332 11.25 -8.38 27.06
C ASP A 332 9.76 -8.29 26.67
N MET A 333 9.46 -7.74 25.49
CA MET A 333 8.09 -7.56 25.00
C MET A 333 7.42 -8.91 24.68
N LYS A 334 6.97 -9.63 25.72
CA LYS A 334 6.11 -10.82 25.59
C LYS A 334 4.64 -10.44 25.40
N SER A 335 4.30 -9.21 25.77
CA SER A 335 2.96 -8.64 25.65
C SER A 335 2.97 -7.13 25.75
N GLY A 336 2.08 -6.46 25.02
CA GLY A 336 1.90 -5.01 25.07
C GLY A 336 0.48 -4.62 25.49
N ARG A 337 0.35 -3.59 26.33
CA ARG A 337 -0.96 -2.97 26.57
C ARG A 337 -1.30 -2.07 25.40
N VAL A 338 -2.53 -2.15 24.89
CA VAL A 338 -2.98 -1.33 23.76
C VAL A 338 -3.89 -0.23 24.29
N VAL A 339 -3.52 1.01 24.02
CA VAL A 339 -4.18 2.22 24.52
C VAL A 339 -4.34 3.24 23.40
N VAL A 340 -5.17 4.25 23.60
CA VAL A 340 -5.19 5.46 22.78
C VAL A 340 -4.42 6.58 23.48
N THR A 341 -3.60 7.33 22.73
CA THR A 341 -2.76 8.40 23.26
C THR A 341 -2.51 9.50 22.22
N GLU A 342 -2.24 10.72 22.70
CA GLU A 342 -1.73 11.83 21.87
C GLU A 342 -0.19 11.81 21.80
N GLN A 343 0.46 11.12 22.74
CA GLN A 343 1.90 11.03 22.83
C GLN A 343 2.41 9.94 21.90
N LEU A 344 2.83 10.35 20.71
CA LEU A 344 3.44 9.51 19.71
C LEU A 344 4.96 9.39 19.97
N GLU A 345 5.35 8.66 21.01
CA GLU A 345 6.76 8.36 21.26
C GLU A 345 7.15 7.01 20.63
N GLY A 346 8.26 6.98 19.88
CA GLY A 346 8.77 5.75 19.27
C GLY A 346 7.82 5.15 18.21
N MET A 347 8.10 3.92 17.75
CA MET A 347 7.21 3.18 16.82
C MET A 347 5.94 2.63 17.49
N SER A 348 5.61 3.05 18.71
CA SER A 348 4.54 2.45 19.51
C SER A 348 3.15 2.56 18.87
N HIS A 349 2.98 3.51 17.96
CA HIS A 349 1.73 3.86 17.26
C HIS A 349 1.74 3.47 15.78
N VAL A 350 2.78 2.76 15.32
CA VAL A 350 2.92 2.30 13.94
C VAL A 350 2.47 0.85 13.82
N TRP A 351 1.41 0.65 13.05
CA TRP A 351 0.77 -0.64 12.85
C TRP A 351 0.93 -1.12 11.43
N PHE A 352 0.84 -2.42 11.22
CA PHE A 352 0.74 -3.02 9.89
C PHE A 352 -0.24 -4.18 9.91
N TYR A 353 -0.79 -4.48 8.74
CA TYR A 353 -1.70 -5.59 8.53
C TYR A 353 -0.99 -6.69 7.74
N GLN A 354 -1.11 -7.92 8.22
CA GLN A 354 -0.55 -9.08 7.54
C GLN A 354 -1.42 -10.29 7.82
N ASP A 355 -1.95 -10.91 6.76
CA ASP A 355 -2.69 -12.17 6.83
C ASP A 355 -3.77 -12.16 7.94
N GLY A 356 -4.66 -11.17 7.95
CA GLY A 356 -5.70 -11.11 9.00
C GLY A 356 -5.26 -10.51 10.33
N LEU A 357 -3.97 -10.30 10.55
CA LEU A 357 -3.44 -9.82 11.82
C LEU A 357 -3.11 -8.34 11.75
N ILE A 358 -3.54 -7.58 12.76
CA ILE A 358 -3.04 -6.23 13.01
C ILE A 358 -1.89 -6.36 14.00
N LYS A 359 -0.72 -5.90 13.59
CA LYS A 359 0.56 -6.08 14.30
C LYS A 359 1.23 -4.72 14.49
N ASN A 360 2.04 -4.60 15.52
CA ASN A 360 2.76 -3.37 15.82
C ASN A 360 4.22 -3.48 15.40
N LYS A 361 4.79 -2.39 14.88
CA LYS A 361 6.17 -2.36 14.39
C LYS A 361 7.22 -2.65 15.47
N LEU A 362 6.99 -2.26 16.74
CA LEU A 362 7.90 -2.57 17.86
C LEU A 362 7.92 -4.04 18.25
N ALA A 363 6.89 -4.81 17.89
CA ALA A 363 6.77 -6.22 18.24
C ALA A 363 6.13 -6.98 17.08
N PRO A 364 6.86 -7.16 15.96
CA PRO A 364 6.33 -7.74 14.73
C PRO A 364 6.04 -9.24 14.85
N GLU A 365 6.38 -9.90 15.96
CA GLU A 365 6.02 -11.29 16.26
C GLU A 365 4.71 -11.42 17.05
N LEU A 366 4.13 -10.29 17.47
CA LEU A 366 2.88 -10.24 18.24
C LEU A 366 1.76 -9.60 17.40
N SER A 367 0.51 -9.91 17.75
CA SER A 367 -0.68 -9.33 17.09
C SER A 367 -1.72 -8.88 18.11
N LEU A 368 -2.68 -8.07 17.66
CA LEU A 368 -3.84 -7.69 18.46
C LEU A 368 -4.66 -8.94 18.81
N GLN A 369 -4.87 -9.15 20.11
CA GLN A 369 -5.58 -10.29 20.68
C GLN A 369 -6.53 -9.82 21.79
N VAL A 370 -7.74 -10.35 21.79
CA VAL A 370 -8.73 -10.23 22.87
C VAL A 370 -8.35 -11.16 24.02
N MET A 371 -8.37 -10.60 25.23
CA MET A 371 -8.09 -11.31 26.47
C MET A 371 -9.35 -11.90 27.10
N GLY A 372 -9.36 -13.22 27.27
CA GLY A 372 -10.43 -13.92 27.97
C GLY A 372 -11.66 -14.14 27.09
N LYS A 373 -12.85 -14.07 27.69
CA LYS A 373 -14.11 -14.21 26.96
C LYS A 373 -14.44 -12.91 26.22
N PRO A 374 -15.05 -12.97 25.02
CA PRO A 374 -15.41 -11.81 24.23
C PRO A 374 -16.68 -11.14 24.79
N ASP A 375 -16.62 -10.68 26.03
CA ASP A 375 -17.68 -9.86 26.63
C ASP A 375 -17.41 -8.38 26.33
N ASN A 376 -18.45 -7.54 26.43
CA ASN A 376 -18.30 -6.09 26.27
C ASN A 376 -17.26 -5.54 27.26
N ALA A 377 -16.34 -4.71 26.75
CA ALA A 377 -15.18 -4.19 27.47
C ALA A 377 -14.06 -5.22 27.77
N ALA A 378 -14.06 -6.38 27.11
CA ALA A 378 -12.91 -7.28 27.15
C ALA A 378 -11.67 -6.61 26.54
N LYS A 379 -10.54 -6.69 27.24
CA LYS A 379 -9.32 -5.95 26.87
C LYS A 379 -8.68 -6.54 25.62
N VAL A 380 -8.20 -5.64 24.76
CA VAL A 380 -7.35 -5.99 23.62
C VAL A 380 -5.90 -5.68 24.00
N VAL A 381 -5.01 -6.62 23.69
CA VAL A 381 -3.59 -6.54 23.99
C VAL A 381 -2.78 -6.98 22.79
N LEU A 382 -1.50 -6.64 22.77
CA LEU A 382 -0.55 -7.26 21.87
C LEU A 382 -0.03 -8.56 22.52
N TRP A 383 -0.19 -9.70 21.85
CA TRP A 383 0.19 -11.01 22.39
C TRP A 383 0.62 -11.99 21.29
N SER A 384 1.24 -13.10 21.68
CA SER A 384 1.68 -14.16 20.77
C SER A 384 0.51 -14.84 20.06
N GLU A 385 0.75 -15.25 18.82
CA GLU A 385 -0.23 -15.83 17.88
C GLU A 385 -0.56 -17.32 18.19
N THR A 386 -0.51 -17.70 19.46
CA THR A 386 -0.64 -19.10 19.92
C THR A 386 -2.07 -19.49 20.32
N ARG A 387 -2.99 -18.52 20.38
CA ARG A 387 -4.36 -18.75 20.85
C ARG A 387 -5.23 -19.37 19.78
N GLN A 388 -6.16 -20.21 20.24
CA GLN A 388 -7.20 -20.80 19.40
C GLN A 388 -8.58 -20.39 19.92
N PRO A 389 -9.54 -20.00 19.05
CA PRO A 389 -9.37 -19.83 17.60
C PRO A 389 -8.39 -18.69 17.26
N ARG A 390 -7.77 -18.77 16.07
CA ARG A 390 -6.94 -17.68 15.54
C ARG A 390 -7.77 -16.40 15.49
N GLN A 391 -7.31 -15.36 16.18
CA GLN A 391 -8.01 -14.08 16.19
C GLN A 391 -7.49 -13.21 15.06
N SER A 392 -8.25 -13.16 13.96
CA SER A 392 -8.02 -12.22 12.87
C SER A 392 -9.02 -11.06 12.91
N TRP A 393 -8.65 -10.00 12.20
CA TRP A 393 -9.32 -8.72 12.16
C TRP A 393 -9.63 -8.37 10.70
N ARG A 394 -10.74 -7.66 10.50
CA ARG A 394 -11.09 -7.05 9.23
C ARG A 394 -11.48 -5.60 9.46
N VAL A 395 -11.04 -4.71 8.58
CA VAL A 395 -11.41 -3.30 8.65
C VAL A 395 -12.49 -3.04 7.61
N GLN A 396 -13.56 -2.40 8.04
CA GLN A 396 -14.65 -1.99 7.17
C GLN A 396 -14.43 -0.54 6.67
N PRO A 397 -14.95 -0.18 5.49
CA PRO A 397 -14.80 1.18 4.95
C PRO A 397 -15.39 2.29 5.81
N ASP A 398 -16.33 1.97 6.71
CA ASP A 398 -16.93 2.92 7.65
C ASP A 398 -16.02 3.25 8.85
N GLY A 399 -14.97 2.44 9.08
CA GLY A 399 -14.00 2.58 10.15
C GLY A 399 -14.12 1.54 11.26
N HIS A 400 -15.04 0.57 11.17
CA HIS A 400 -15.10 -0.52 12.15
C HIS A 400 -13.96 -1.53 11.95
N ILE A 401 -13.34 -1.95 13.05
CA ILE A 401 -12.32 -3.01 13.06
C ILE A 401 -12.93 -4.24 13.73
N LEU A 402 -13.48 -5.13 12.91
CA LEU A 402 -14.25 -6.28 13.36
C LEU A 402 -13.34 -7.47 13.69
N SER A 403 -13.68 -8.19 14.76
CA SER A 403 -13.09 -9.49 15.04
C SER A 403 -13.73 -10.57 14.18
N GLN A 404 -12.92 -11.36 13.48
CA GLN A 404 -13.42 -12.52 12.75
C GLN A 404 -13.60 -13.75 13.65
N ALA A 405 -12.86 -13.83 14.77
CA ALA A 405 -13.01 -14.91 15.74
C ALA A 405 -14.25 -14.73 16.64
N PHE A 406 -14.70 -13.49 16.85
CA PHE A 406 -15.83 -13.16 17.70
C PHE A 406 -16.85 -12.34 16.91
N GLU A 407 -17.80 -13.04 16.32
CA GLU A 407 -18.84 -12.46 15.46
C GLU A 407 -19.61 -11.34 16.18
N GLY A 408 -19.82 -10.22 15.49
CA GLY A 408 -20.53 -9.05 16.02
C GLY A 408 -19.71 -8.16 16.96
N MET A 409 -18.41 -8.44 17.16
CA MET A 409 -17.53 -7.63 18.00
C MET A 409 -16.59 -6.73 17.17
N THR A 410 -16.40 -5.50 17.62
CA THR A 410 -15.49 -4.49 17.03
C THR A 410 -14.56 -3.91 18.08
N LEU A 411 -13.45 -3.31 17.64
CA LEU A 411 -12.61 -2.48 18.50
C LEU A 411 -13.33 -1.21 18.93
N ASP A 412 -13.20 -0.89 20.22
CA ASP A 412 -13.75 0.29 20.89
C ASP A 412 -12.71 0.82 21.90
N VAL A 413 -12.88 2.06 22.34
CA VAL A 413 -12.13 2.63 23.47
C VAL A 413 -13.01 2.55 24.71
N LYS A 414 -12.47 2.02 25.82
CA LYS A 414 -13.25 1.77 27.04
C LYS A 414 -14.02 3.00 27.54
N GLY A 415 -13.36 4.16 27.50
CA GLY A 415 -13.89 5.44 27.93
C GLY A 415 -14.23 5.52 29.43
N GLY A 416 -14.98 6.56 29.80
CA GLY A 416 -15.45 6.77 31.17
C GLY A 416 -14.42 7.41 32.11
N LYS A 417 -14.67 7.27 33.43
CA LYS A 417 -13.87 7.91 34.50
C LYS A 417 -12.92 6.96 35.21
N THR A 418 -12.77 5.73 34.73
CA THR A 418 -11.87 4.74 35.34
C THR A 418 -10.43 4.95 34.87
N TYR A 419 -9.46 4.43 35.63
CA TYR A 419 -8.03 4.57 35.33
C TYR A 419 -7.62 3.91 34.00
N ASP A 420 -8.44 2.99 33.48
CA ASP A 420 -8.22 2.27 32.23
C ASP A 420 -9.11 2.75 31.09
N ARG A 421 -9.64 3.99 31.19
CA ARG A 421 -10.48 4.64 30.18
C ARG A 421 -9.85 4.67 28.78
N ASP A 422 -8.52 4.74 28.71
CA ASP A 422 -7.78 4.89 27.46
C ASP A 422 -7.43 3.52 26.84
N HIS A 423 -7.85 2.40 27.44
CA HIS A 423 -7.56 1.07 26.90
C HIS A 423 -8.47 0.75 25.70
N VAL A 424 -7.87 0.08 24.71
CA VAL A 424 -8.60 -0.53 23.61
C VAL A 424 -9.26 -1.82 24.09
N VAL A 425 -10.52 -1.99 23.76
CA VAL A 425 -11.37 -3.11 24.15
C VAL A 425 -12.15 -3.62 22.96
N VAL A 426 -12.78 -4.79 23.09
CA VAL A 426 -13.84 -5.19 22.18
C VAL A 426 -15.22 -4.86 22.75
N TRP A 427 -16.13 -4.53 21.86
CA TRP A 427 -17.53 -4.27 22.17
C TRP A 427 -18.43 -4.76 21.03
N THR A 428 -19.70 -5.05 21.32
CA THR A 428 -20.70 -5.33 20.28
C THR A 428 -20.83 -4.14 19.33
N VAL A 429 -20.86 -4.39 18.03
CA VAL A 429 -21.09 -3.35 17.01
C VAL A 429 -22.38 -2.59 17.30
N SER A 430 -22.31 -1.25 17.27
CA SER A 430 -23.46 -0.37 17.48
C SER A 430 -23.29 0.95 16.72
N GLU A 431 -24.28 1.30 15.91
CA GLU A 431 -24.32 2.60 15.21
C GLU A 431 -24.40 3.80 16.17
N GLU A 432 -24.85 3.59 17.41
CA GLU A 432 -24.98 4.64 18.42
C GLU A 432 -23.64 4.97 19.12
N ARG A 433 -22.54 4.27 18.79
CA ARG A 433 -21.24 4.40 19.46
C ARG A 433 -20.18 4.94 18.50
N PRO A 434 -19.98 6.27 18.44
CA PRO A 434 -18.95 6.85 17.58
C PRO A 434 -17.53 6.40 17.94
N SER A 435 -17.30 6.01 19.20
CA SER A 435 -16.02 5.47 19.71
C SER A 435 -15.54 4.17 19.03
N GLN A 436 -16.39 3.52 18.23
CA GLN A 436 -16.05 2.29 17.50
C GLN A 436 -15.41 2.56 16.13
N HIS A 437 -15.25 3.84 15.76
CA HIS A 437 -14.75 4.23 14.44
C HIS A 437 -13.29 4.65 14.49
N TRP A 438 -12.53 4.10 13.54
CA TRP A 438 -11.10 4.31 13.40
C TRP A 438 -10.80 4.80 11.98
N ASP A 439 -9.95 5.82 11.88
CA ASP A 439 -9.40 6.28 10.62
C ASP A 439 -8.03 5.64 10.41
N MET A 440 -7.86 5.00 9.26
CA MET A 440 -6.62 4.38 8.84
C MET A 440 -5.84 5.38 8.00
N GLU A 441 -4.81 5.97 8.59
CA GLU A 441 -3.94 6.93 7.93
C GLU A 441 -2.70 6.14 7.45
N SER A 442 -2.62 5.88 6.14
CA SER A 442 -1.46 5.18 5.56
C SER A 442 -0.20 6.01 5.75
N LEU A 443 0.88 5.33 6.11
CA LEU A 443 2.23 5.86 6.19
C LEU A 443 2.93 5.72 4.84
#